data_AF-A0A957RMP8-F1
#
_entry.id   AF-A0A957RMP8-F1
#
_cell.length_a   1.000
_cell.length_b   1.000
_cell.length_c   1.000
_cell.angle_alpha   90.00
_cell.angle_beta   90.00
_cell.angle_gamma   90.00
#
_symmetry.space_group_name_H-M   'P 1'
#
loop_
_entity.id
_entity.type
_entity.pdbx_description
1 polymer ?
#
loop_
_entity_poly.entity_id
_entity_poly.type
_entity_poly.pdbx_seq_one_letter_code
_entity_poly.pdbx_strand_id
1 'polypeptide(L)'
;WAWADGELHLLQARPITSLFPVPAGMPPEPLKVMMAFSAVQGIFEPLTPLGQDTMKTVLRGGGKLFGYDTGIERQRTFTIAAERIYINFTPVLSNAAGRQILPRIAGAIDPGVAQAFAELVDDPRLAPQRSGISPNALRRILGFALPMAGRVRRAWQQPAAERARVTTLMDEIVAATASRVAAKGDLWGDYALRLQVLLDARNLFPDVVIPNGVAVVVAGMIPFFGILQRFAREAARVTGDPAVALLPLEIARSLPHNVTTEMDLALWQTAQNLRHEPESAHLFATTDAAALADLYLARRLPPFAQGVIAAFMAKYGMRGLGEIDLGRPRWREQPEHIMQVLQSYLRIEEPAQAPDAVFARGKLAAAAAAERLEAAVRQVPGGALKARLVRAAIVRYRALAGLREAPKFFAVRMMGLIRQGLLESGAALCDAGLLAAPDDLF
;
A
#
# COMPACT_ATOMS: atom_id res chain seq x y z
N TRP A 1 -9.79 19.82 44.40
CA TRP A 1 -10.12 21.08 45.09
C TRP A 1 -11.22 20.78 46.09
N ALA A 2 -11.39 21.63 47.10
CA ALA A 2 -12.45 21.56 48.10
C ALA A 2 -13.07 22.95 48.28
N TRP A 3 -14.27 23.01 48.84
CA TRP A 3 -15.01 24.25 49.08
C TRP A 3 -15.44 24.32 50.55
N ALA A 4 -15.07 25.39 51.25
CA ALA A 4 -15.40 25.61 52.66
C ALA A 4 -15.49 27.11 52.95
N ASP A 5 -16.44 27.54 53.81
CA ASP A 5 -16.62 28.93 54.24
C ASP A 5 -16.71 29.99 53.13
N GLY A 6 -17.21 29.59 51.95
CA GLY A 6 -17.31 30.49 50.79
C GLY A 6 -16.00 30.62 49.99
N GLU A 7 -14.99 29.82 50.31
CA GLU A 7 -13.68 29.82 49.65
C GLU A 7 -13.37 28.49 48.95
N LEU A 8 -12.64 28.59 47.82
CA LEU A 8 -12.15 27.44 47.04
C LEU A 8 -10.70 27.12 47.42
N HIS A 9 -10.45 25.90 47.91
CA HIS A 9 -9.12 25.42 48.25
C HIS A 9 -8.59 24.42 47.21
N LEU A 10 -7.39 24.67 46.67
CA LEU A 10 -6.71 23.74 45.77
C LEU A 10 -5.88 22.73 46.57
N LEU A 11 -6.39 21.51 46.72
CA LEU A 11 -5.73 20.45 47.48
C LEU A 11 -4.61 19.73 46.71
N GLN A 12 -4.75 19.64 45.39
CA GLN A 12 -3.80 18.95 44.52
C GLN A 12 -4.01 19.39 43.07
N ALA A 13 -2.91 19.55 42.33
CA ALA A 13 -2.90 19.72 40.88
C ALA A 13 -1.83 18.80 40.29
N ARG A 14 -2.17 18.03 39.26
CA ARG A 14 -1.26 17.14 38.54
C ARG A 14 -1.43 17.37 37.04
N PRO A 15 -0.35 17.31 36.24
CA PRO A 15 -0.48 17.36 34.79
C PRO A 15 -1.25 16.13 34.29
N ILE A 16 -2.12 16.33 33.30
CA ILE A 16 -2.80 15.22 32.61
C ILE A 16 -1.81 14.65 31.59
N THR A 17 -1.40 13.39 31.78
CA THR A 17 -0.44 12.69 30.91
C THR A 17 -1.10 11.72 29.92
N SER A 18 -2.43 11.63 29.93
CA SER A 18 -3.22 10.68 29.12
C SER A 18 -3.88 11.30 27.89
N LEU A 19 -3.72 12.61 27.66
CA LEU A 19 -4.31 13.26 26.50
C LEU A 19 -3.54 12.89 25.23
N PHE A 20 -4.26 12.72 24.13
CA PHE A 20 -3.62 12.59 22.82
C PHE A 20 -2.97 13.93 22.45
N PRO A 21 -1.67 13.95 22.09
CA PRO A 21 -0.98 15.20 21.80
C PRO A 21 -1.50 15.81 20.50
N VAL A 22 -1.54 17.14 20.47
CA VAL A 22 -1.80 17.91 19.25
C VAL A 22 -0.48 18.04 18.48
N PRO A 23 -0.49 18.08 17.13
CA PRO A 23 0.76 18.24 16.40
C PRO A 23 1.52 19.51 16.79
N ALA A 24 2.85 19.40 16.88
CA ALA A 24 3.71 20.47 17.35
C ALA A 24 3.53 21.76 16.52
N GLY A 25 3.46 22.91 17.20
CA GLY A 25 3.31 24.22 16.55
C GLY A 25 1.93 24.48 15.93
N MET A 26 0.95 23.59 16.11
CA MET A 26 -0.41 23.83 15.66
C MET A 26 -1.10 24.85 16.57
N PRO A 27 -1.60 25.97 16.04
CA PRO A 27 -2.34 26.93 16.85
C PRO A 27 -3.70 26.35 17.27
N PRO A 28 -4.24 26.74 18.44
CA PRO A 28 -5.54 26.26 18.91
C PRO A 28 -6.70 26.73 18.01
N GLU A 29 -6.51 27.88 17.34
CA GLU A 29 -7.46 28.44 16.39
C GLU A 29 -6.78 28.88 15.07
N PRO A 30 -7.51 28.88 13.94
CA PRO A 30 -8.87 28.37 13.76
C PRO A 30 -8.90 26.83 13.72
N LEU A 31 -10.08 26.23 13.99
CA LEU A 31 -10.28 24.78 14.01
C LEU A 31 -9.64 24.08 12.81
N LYS A 32 -8.84 23.05 13.10
CA LYS A 32 -8.20 22.20 12.10
C LYS A 32 -8.74 20.78 12.20
N VAL A 33 -9.03 20.19 11.04
CA VAL A 33 -9.44 18.79 10.93
C VAL A 33 -8.30 17.97 10.36
N MET A 34 -7.88 16.98 11.14
CA MET A 34 -6.78 16.08 10.84
C MET A 34 -7.33 14.66 10.74
N MET A 35 -6.99 13.96 9.66
CA MET A 35 -7.34 12.55 9.47
C MET A 35 -6.08 11.70 9.70
N ALA A 36 -6.18 10.67 10.53
CA ALA A 36 -5.06 9.76 10.73
C ALA A 36 -4.72 9.02 9.43
N PHE A 37 -3.43 9.02 9.05
CA PHE A 37 -2.96 8.28 7.88
C PHE A 37 -3.09 6.76 8.05
N SER A 38 -3.15 6.30 9.30
CA SER A 38 -3.42 4.90 9.67
C SER A 38 -4.72 4.37 9.07
N ALA A 39 -5.76 5.20 8.92
CA ALA A 39 -7.01 4.81 8.28
C ALA A 39 -6.84 4.43 6.79
N VAL A 40 -5.76 4.91 6.15
CA VAL A 40 -5.43 4.58 4.75
C VAL A 40 -4.46 3.38 4.66
N GLN A 41 -3.51 3.29 5.58
CA GLN A 41 -2.43 2.29 5.51
C GLN A 41 -2.62 1.06 6.40
N GLY A 42 -3.56 1.09 7.33
CA GLY A 42 -3.84 0.00 8.28
C GLY A 42 -2.80 -0.17 9.40
N ILE A 43 -1.97 0.85 9.67
CA ILE A 43 -0.93 0.79 10.72
C ILE A 43 -1.24 1.84 11.77
N PHE A 44 -1.58 1.37 12.97
CA PHE A 44 -2.03 2.20 14.09
C PHE A 44 -0.97 2.41 15.17
N GLU A 45 0.13 1.69 15.08
CA GLU A 45 1.26 1.78 15.99
C GLU A 45 2.10 3.04 15.69
N PRO A 46 2.91 3.50 16.66
CA PRO A 46 3.94 4.51 16.41
C PRO A 46 4.89 4.12 15.27
N LEU A 47 5.32 5.12 14.52
CA LEU A 47 6.38 5.00 13.51
C LEU A 47 7.74 5.35 14.13
N THR A 48 8.79 4.64 13.72
CA THR A 48 10.18 4.99 14.08
C THR A 48 10.55 6.41 13.61
N PRO A 49 11.55 7.07 14.24
CA PRO A 49 12.04 8.36 13.79
C PRO A 49 12.39 8.40 12.29
N LEU A 50 13.14 7.42 11.77
CA LEU A 50 13.46 7.35 10.35
C LEU A 50 12.22 7.05 9.50
N GLY A 51 11.28 6.22 9.98
CA GLY A 51 10.00 5.98 9.32
C GLY A 51 9.21 7.27 9.11
N GLN A 52 9.15 8.11 10.15
CA GLN A 52 8.52 9.42 10.09
C GLN A 52 9.19 10.34 9.06
N ASP A 53 10.53 10.43 9.06
CA ASP A 53 11.28 11.29 8.14
C ASP A 53 11.26 10.81 6.69
N THR A 54 11.27 9.49 6.49
CA THR A 54 11.07 8.87 5.18
C THR A 54 9.70 9.24 4.63
N MET A 55 8.65 9.14 5.44
CA MET A 55 7.31 9.51 5.01
C MET A 55 7.16 11.00 4.73
N LYS A 56 7.72 11.88 5.57
CA LYS A 56 7.78 13.33 5.26
C LYS A 56 8.44 13.57 3.89
N THR A 57 9.54 12.87 3.61
CA THR A 57 10.29 12.98 2.36
C THR A 57 9.47 12.51 1.15
N VAL A 58 8.82 11.36 1.24
CA VAL A 58 7.94 10.84 0.16
C VAL A 58 6.73 11.75 -0.05
N LEU A 59 6.10 12.22 1.03
CA LEU A 59 4.90 13.05 0.98
C LEU A 59 5.19 14.47 0.47
N ARG A 60 6.43 14.97 0.59
CA ARG A 60 6.91 16.17 -0.11
C ARG A 60 6.78 16.03 -1.63
N GLY A 61 7.09 14.84 -2.16
CA GLY A 61 6.97 14.51 -3.57
C GLY A 61 5.55 14.71 -4.12
N GLY A 62 4.53 14.43 -3.30
CA GLY A 62 3.13 14.56 -3.69
C GLY A 62 2.72 16.00 -4.07
N GLY A 63 3.33 17.02 -3.46
CA GLY A 63 3.08 18.42 -3.81
C GLY A 63 3.44 18.74 -5.27
N LYS A 64 4.49 18.10 -5.80
CA LYS A 64 4.98 18.31 -7.17
C LYS A 64 3.92 17.95 -8.23
N LEU A 65 3.10 16.92 -7.96
CA LEU A 65 2.02 16.49 -8.87
C LEU A 65 1.01 17.60 -9.16
N PHE A 66 0.85 18.54 -8.24
CA PHE A 66 -0.09 19.65 -8.35
C PHE A 66 0.64 21.00 -8.47
N GLY A 67 1.93 20.98 -8.80
CA GLY A 67 2.75 22.19 -9.00
C GLY A 67 3.03 22.97 -7.72
N TYR A 68 3.10 22.29 -6.57
CA TYR A 68 3.53 22.88 -5.30
C TYR A 68 4.91 22.32 -4.92
N ASP A 69 5.91 23.19 -4.78
CA ASP A 69 7.20 22.85 -4.15
C ASP A 69 7.31 23.65 -2.85
N THR A 70 6.63 23.17 -1.81
CA THR A 70 6.77 23.73 -0.46
C THR A 70 7.83 22.93 0.27
N GLY A 71 8.82 23.61 0.87
CA GLY A 71 9.80 22.97 1.76
C GLY A 71 9.13 22.25 2.94
N ILE A 72 9.84 21.30 3.57
CA ILE A 72 9.33 20.43 4.66
C ILE A 72 8.72 21.26 5.80
N GLU A 73 9.37 22.36 6.19
CA GLU A 73 8.88 23.24 7.26
C GLU A 73 7.63 24.06 6.88
N ARG A 74 7.33 24.19 5.59
CA ARG A 74 6.21 25.00 5.08
C ARG A 74 5.01 24.15 4.64
N GLN A 75 5.19 22.85 4.43
CA GLN A 75 4.09 21.96 4.03
C GLN A 75 3.17 21.67 5.22
N ARG A 76 1.94 22.17 5.16
CA ARG A 76 0.91 21.96 6.21
C ARG A 76 -0.05 20.81 5.92
N THR A 77 0.25 19.99 4.91
CA THR A 77 -0.63 18.89 4.46
C THR A 77 -0.48 17.65 5.32
N PHE A 78 0.72 17.34 5.77
CA PHE A 78 0.99 16.21 6.64
C PHE A 78 1.65 16.70 7.92
N THR A 79 1.24 16.16 9.04
CA THR A 79 1.75 16.54 10.35
C THR A 79 1.92 15.31 11.22
N ILE A 80 2.74 15.42 12.27
CA ILE A 80 3.01 14.32 13.19
C ILE A 80 2.50 14.66 14.58
N ALA A 81 1.82 13.70 15.20
CA ALA A 81 1.45 13.71 16.61
C ALA A 81 1.48 12.29 17.17
N ALA A 82 2.03 12.11 18.37
CA ALA A 82 2.28 10.80 18.97
C ALA A 82 2.89 9.80 17.98
N GLU A 83 3.93 10.24 17.26
CA GLU A 83 4.70 9.40 16.32
C GLU A 83 3.86 8.81 15.18
N ARG A 84 2.71 9.43 14.88
CA ARG A 84 1.79 9.03 13.80
C ARG A 84 1.58 10.18 12.83
N ILE A 85 1.32 9.83 11.58
CA ILE A 85 1.09 10.81 10.51
C ILE A 85 -0.39 11.14 10.42
N TYR A 86 -0.68 12.43 10.26
CA TYR A 86 -2.01 12.98 10.05
C TYR A 86 -2.05 13.81 8.77
N ILE A 87 -3.13 13.70 8.03
CA ILE A 87 -3.43 14.49 6.83
C ILE A 87 -4.35 15.65 7.22
N ASN A 88 -3.99 16.87 6.84
CA ASN A 88 -4.80 18.05 7.05
C ASN A 88 -5.93 18.13 6.01
N PHE A 89 -7.15 17.80 6.44
CA PHE A 89 -8.37 17.86 5.62
C PHE A 89 -9.11 19.20 5.72
N THR A 90 -8.67 20.11 6.58
CA THR A 90 -9.27 21.44 6.74
C THR A 90 -9.48 22.18 5.40
N PRO A 91 -8.51 22.23 4.45
CA PRO A 91 -8.71 22.94 3.18
C PRO A 91 -9.80 22.31 2.29
N VAL A 92 -10.02 21.00 2.39
CA VAL A 92 -11.04 20.28 1.63
C VAL A 92 -12.42 20.57 2.24
N LEU A 93 -12.53 20.54 3.56
CA LEU A 93 -13.76 20.87 4.29
C LEU A 93 -14.13 22.35 4.19
N SER A 94 -13.16 23.24 4.03
CA SER A 94 -13.41 24.69 3.89
C SER A 94 -13.79 25.10 2.45
N ASN A 95 -13.96 24.15 1.53
CA ASN A 95 -14.38 24.39 0.15
C ASN A 95 -15.74 23.73 -0.13
N ALA A 96 -16.67 24.48 -0.73
CA ALA A 96 -18.02 23.98 -1.01
C ALA A 96 -18.07 22.71 -1.88
N ALA A 97 -17.21 22.62 -2.91
CA ALA A 97 -17.10 21.42 -3.74
C ALA A 97 -16.41 20.28 -3.00
N GLY A 98 -15.40 20.59 -2.19
CA GLY A 98 -14.70 19.61 -1.34
C GLY A 98 -15.66 18.91 -0.37
N ARG A 99 -16.55 19.66 0.30
CA ARG A 99 -17.58 19.14 1.20
C ARG A 99 -18.54 18.14 0.53
N GLN A 100 -18.90 18.36 -0.72
CA GLN A 100 -19.80 17.45 -1.44
C GLN A 100 -19.11 16.16 -1.92
N ILE A 101 -17.79 16.22 -2.13
CA ILE A 101 -17.00 15.09 -2.63
C ILE A 101 -16.51 14.22 -1.46
N LEU A 102 -16.20 14.84 -0.32
CA LEU A 102 -15.54 14.18 0.80
C LEU A 102 -16.30 12.95 1.34
N PRO A 103 -17.62 12.98 1.59
CA PRO A 103 -18.35 11.78 2.05
C PRO A 103 -18.25 10.60 1.07
N ARG A 104 -18.22 10.89 -0.24
CA ARG A 104 -18.11 9.86 -1.28
C ARG A 104 -16.74 9.20 -1.31
N ILE A 105 -15.68 9.96 -1.02
CA ILE A 105 -14.31 9.46 -0.94
C ILE A 105 -14.08 8.75 0.40
N ALA A 106 -14.52 9.36 1.51
CA ALA A 106 -14.33 8.83 2.85
C ALA A 106 -14.99 7.45 3.03
N GLY A 107 -16.21 7.27 2.50
CA GLY A 107 -16.90 5.97 2.54
C GLY A 107 -16.21 4.86 1.74
N ALA A 108 -15.31 5.21 0.81
CA ALA A 108 -14.48 4.24 0.10
C ALA A 108 -13.17 3.91 0.83
N ILE A 109 -12.78 4.70 1.84
CA ILE A 109 -11.59 4.49 2.67
C ILE A 109 -11.97 3.69 3.91
N ASP A 110 -12.84 4.26 4.76
CA ASP A 110 -13.25 3.68 6.03
C ASP A 110 -14.62 4.24 6.48
N PRO A 111 -15.59 3.40 6.88
CA PRO A 111 -16.90 3.86 7.35
C PRO A 111 -16.86 4.78 8.58
N GLY A 112 -15.94 4.52 9.52
CA GLY A 112 -15.78 5.34 10.73
C GLY A 112 -15.27 6.74 10.41
N VAL A 113 -14.32 6.85 9.48
CA VAL A 113 -13.86 8.13 8.93
C VAL A 113 -15.00 8.89 8.26
N ALA A 114 -15.86 8.21 7.49
CA ALA A 114 -17.00 8.84 6.83
C ALA A 114 -18.01 9.40 7.85
N GLN A 115 -18.29 8.67 8.93
CA GLN A 115 -19.14 9.12 10.02
C GLN A 115 -18.56 10.35 10.73
N ALA A 116 -17.28 10.31 11.11
CA ALA A 116 -16.61 11.43 11.76
C ALA A 116 -16.62 12.70 10.88
N PHE A 117 -16.43 12.55 9.57
CA PHE A 117 -16.53 13.69 8.65
C PHE A 117 -17.95 14.22 8.49
N ALA A 118 -18.98 13.36 8.55
CA ALA A 118 -20.37 13.80 8.46
C ALA A 118 -20.74 14.69 9.66
N GLU A 119 -20.28 14.36 10.86
CA GLU A 119 -20.47 15.18 12.07
C GLU A 119 -19.75 16.54 11.97
N LEU A 120 -18.58 16.59 11.32
CA LEU A 120 -17.77 17.80 11.19
C LEU A 120 -18.22 18.73 10.06
N VAL A 121 -18.93 18.23 9.04
CA VAL A 121 -19.25 19.04 7.85
C VAL A 121 -20.20 20.20 8.17
N ASP A 122 -21.04 20.04 9.20
CA ASP A 122 -22.01 21.03 9.63
C ASP A 122 -21.47 21.98 10.72
N ASP A 123 -20.20 21.82 11.15
CA ASP A 123 -19.58 22.74 12.11
C ASP A 123 -19.44 24.16 11.48
N PRO A 124 -20.05 25.20 12.08
CA PRO A 124 -19.99 26.57 11.57
C PRO A 124 -18.56 27.12 11.45
N ARG A 125 -17.62 26.65 12.28
CA ARG A 125 -16.21 27.09 12.27
C ARG A 125 -15.47 26.61 11.02
N LEU A 126 -16.00 25.59 10.33
CA LEU A 126 -15.45 25.05 9.08
C LEU A 126 -16.19 25.57 7.85
N ALA A 127 -17.14 26.50 8.00
CA ALA A 127 -18.00 26.96 6.92
C ALA A 127 -17.20 27.32 5.65
N PRO A 128 -17.72 26.98 4.45
CA PRO A 128 -16.94 27.10 3.23
C PRO A 128 -16.64 28.57 2.94
N GLN A 129 -15.36 28.92 2.92
CA GLN A 129 -14.90 30.28 2.66
C GLN A 129 -14.74 30.57 1.15
N ARG A 130 -14.79 29.53 0.33
CA ARG A 130 -14.61 29.61 -1.14
C ARG A 130 -15.63 28.74 -1.87
N SER A 131 -16.21 29.29 -2.93
CA SER A 131 -17.05 28.58 -3.89
C SER A 131 -16.24 28.17 -5.12
N GLY A 132 -16.45 26.92 -5.58
CA GLY A 132 -15.90 26.42 -6.84
C GLY A 132 -14.40 26.10 -6.86
N ILE A 133 -13.90 25.82 -8.06
CA ILE A 133 -12.50 25.49 -8.37
C ILE A 133 -11.87 26.70 -9.06
N SER A 134 -10.79 27.24 -8.52
CA SER A 134 -10.09 28.39 -9.14
C SER A 134 -9.53 28.04 -10.53
N PRO A 135 -9.40 29.01 -11.47
CA PRO A 135 -8.82 28.76 -12.79
C PRO A 135 -7.40 28.15 -12.73
N ASN A 136 -6.58 28.58 -11.76
CA ASN A 136 -5.25 28.02 -11.54
C ASN A 136 -5.30 26.57 -11.05
N ALA A 137 -6.24 26.24 -10.16
CA ALA A 137 -6.46 24.86 -9.72
C ALA A 137 -6.97 24.00 -10.89
N LEU A 138 -7.87 24.50 -11.72
CA LEU A 138 -8.37 23.80 -12.90
C LEU A 138 -7.25 23.52 -13.91
N ARG A 139 -6.40 24.51 -14.22
CA ARG A 139 -5.22 24.31 -15.10
C ARG A 139 -4.29 23.21 -14.58
N ARG A 140 -4.06 23.15 -13.27
CA ARG A 140 -3.23 22.11 -12.63
C ARG A 140 -3.89 20.73 -12.71
N ILE A 141 -5.19 20.65 -12.42
CA ILE A 141 -5.97 19.42 -12.55
C ILE A 141 -5.91 18.90 -13.99
N LEU A 142 -6.11 19.77 -14.98
CA LEU A 142 -6.01 19.41 -16.40
C LEU A 142 -4.60 18.98 -16.80
N GLY A 143 -3.57 19.68 -16.30
CA GLY A 143 -2.16 19.32 -16.52
C GLY A 143 -1.80 17.93 -16.00
N PHE A 144 -2.49 17.45 -14.95
CA PHE A 144 -2.37 16.09 -14.45
C PHE A 144 -3.27 15.10 -15.20
N ALA A 145 -4.54 15.46 -15.40
CA ALA A 145 -5.58 14.59 -15.93
C ALA A 145 -5.38 14.25 -17.41
N LEU A 146 -4.90 15.18 -18.24
CA LEU A 146 -4.70 14.94 -19.68
C LEU A 146 -3.60 13.90 -19.95
N PRO A 147 -2.38 14.01 -19.37
CA PRO A 147 -1.39 12.94 -19.49
C PRO A 147 -1.86 11.62 -18.89
N MET A 148 -2.59 11.66 -17.76
CA MET A 148 -3.16 10.46 -17.14
C MET A 148 -4.14 9.75 -18.09
N ALA A 149 -5.06 10.50 -18.72
CA ALA A 149 -6.00 9.96 -19.70
C ALA A 149 -5.28 9.35 -20.91
N GLY A 150 -4.20 9.97 -21.39
CA GLY A 150 -3.35 9.41 -22.44
C GLY A 150 -2.76 8.05 -22.08
N ARG A 151 -2.26 7.90 -20.84
CA ARG A 151 -1.72 6.64 -20.32
C ARG A 151 -2.79 5.57 -20.13
N VAL A 152 -3.94 5.94 -19.57
CA VAL A 152 -5.10 5.04 -19.42
C VAL A 152 -5.57 4.54 -20.80
N ARG A 153 -5.65 5.44 -21.79
CA ARG A 153 -5.99 5.07 -23.17
C ARG A 153 -4.99 4.08 -23.75
N ARG A 154 -3.68 4.30 -23.58
CA ARG A 154 -2.64 3.37 -24.03
C ARG A 154 -2.79 1.99 -23.38
N ALA A 155 -3.03 1.96 -22.06
CA ALA A 155 -3.29 0.72 -21.32
C ALA A 155 -4.53 -0.03 -21.84
N TRP A 156 -5.57 0.67 -22.30
CA TRP A 156 -6.73 0.02 -22.91
C TRP A 156 -6.52 -0.45 -24.35
N GLN A 157 -5.62 0.19 -25.10
CA GLN A 157 -5.29 -0.22 -26.45
C GLN A 157 -4.40 -1.47 -26.46
N GLN A 158 -3.43 -1.55 -25.53
CA GLN A 158 -2.46 -2.63 -25.47
C GLN A 158 -2.22 -3.07 -24.01
N PRO A 159 -3.19 -3.72 -23.35
CA PRO A 159 -3.12 -3.97 -21.91
C PRO A 159 -1.97 -4.90 -21.50
N ALA A 160 -1.68 -5.94 -22.27
CA ALA A 160 -0.57 -6.86 -21.98
C ALA A 160 0.80 -6.18 -22.14
N ALA A 161 0.98 -5.41 -23.21
CA ALA A 161 2.23 -4.69 -23.47
C ALA A 161 2.46 -3.58 -22.44
N GLU A 162 1.42 -2.83 -22.06
CA GLU A 162 1.54 -1.78 -21.05
C GLU A 162 1.85 -2.36 -19.66
N ARG A 163 1.22 -3.48 -19.28
CA ARG A 163 1.57 -4.21 -18.06
C ARG A 163 3.04 -4.61 -18.05
N ALA A 164 3.51 -5.24 -19.13
CA ALA A 164 4.91 -5.66 -19.25
C ALA A 164 5.85 -4.47 -19.14
N ARG A 165 5.60 -3.39 -19.88
CA ARG A 165 6.38 -2.15 -19.84
C ARG A 165 6.50 -1.57 -18.43
N VAL A 166 5.39 -1.48 -17.69
CA VAL A 166 5.40 -0.93 -16.32
C VAL A 166 6.18 -1.84 -15.37
N THR A 167 6.01 -3.16 -15.49
CA THR A 167 6.72 -4.13 -14.64
C THR A 167 8.23 -4.07 -14.91
N THR A 168 8.64 -4.12 -16.18
CA THR A 168 10.04 -4.00 -16.59
C THR A 168 10.67 -2.69 -16.14
N LEU A 169 9.98 -1.55 -16.33
CA LEU A 169 10.48 -0.25 -15.86
C LEU A 169 10.72 -0.24 -14.34
N MET A 170 9.79 -0.79 -13.57
CA MET A 170 9.93 -0.88 -12.11
C MET A 170 11.10 -1.79 -11.73
N ASP A 171 11.25 -2.94 -12.38
CA ASP A 171 12.35 -3.87 -12.16
C ASP A 171 13.72 -3.25 -12.50
N GLU A 172 13.82 -2.54 -13.63
CA GLU A 172 15.02 -1.83 -14.05
C GLU A 172 15.42 -0.74 -13.05
N ILE A 173 14.46 0.03 -12.53
CA ILE A 173 14.74 1.06 -11.52
C ILE A 173 15.23 0.42 -10.22
N VAL A 174 14.61 -0.69 -9.78
CA VAL A 174 15.07 -1.42 -8.60
C VAL A 174 16.49 -1.95 -8.80
N ALA A 175 16.77 -2.58 -9.96
CA ALA A 175 18.08 -3.12 -10.27
C ALA A 175 19.16 -2.02 -10.35
N ALA A 176 18.89 -0.93 -11.06
CA ALA A 176 19.79 0.21 -11.15
C ALA A 176 20.08 0.83 -9.77
N THR A 177 19.06 0.91 -8.92
CA THR A 177 19.22 1.42 -7.55
C THR A 177 20.07 0.47 -6.70
N ALA A 178 19.84 -0.84 -6.79
CA ALA A 178 20.64 -1.85 -6.09
C ALA A 178 22.13 -1.74 -6.47
N SER A 179 22.45 -1.61 -7.76
CA SER A 179 23.81 -1.39 -8.23
C SER A 179 24.39 -0.05 -7.75
N ARG A 180 23.56 1.00 -7.64
CA ARG A 180 23.98 2.32 -7.17
C ARG A 180 24.36 2.31 -5.69
N VAL A 181 23.67 1.55 -4.84
CA VAL A 181 23.90 1.53 -3.37
C VAL A 181 24.89 0.46 -2.90
N ALA A 182 25.44 -0.32 -3.82
CA ALA A 182 26.46 -1.32 -3.53
C ALA A 182 27.69 -0.65 -2.90
N ALA A 183 28.22 -1.29 -1.84
CA ALA A 183 29.39 -0.78 -1.13
C ALA A 183 30.61 -0.71 -2.04
N LYS A 184 31.35 0.39 -1.92
CA LYS A 184 32.63 0.63 -2.61
C LYS A 184 33.82 0.61 -1.67
N GLY A 185 33.58 0.46 -0.37
CA GLY A 185 34.60 0.39 0.67
C GLY A 185 35.02 1.76 1.23
N ASP A 186 34.31 2.82 0.84
CA ASP A 186 34.44 4.15 1.44
C ASP A 186 33.24 4.39 2.36
N LEU A 187 33.48 4.35 3.68
CA LEU A 187 32.44 4.49 4.71
C LEU A 187 31.52 5.70 4.45
N TRP A 188 32.12 6.88 4.30
CA TRP A 188 31.37 8.13 4.18
C TRP A 188 30.79 8.32 2.78
N GLY A 189 31.51 7.89 1.74
CA GLY A 189 31.00 7.86 0.38
C GLY A 189 29.79 6.94 0.21
N ASP A 190 29.86 5.72 0.75
CA ASP A 190 28.78 4.73 0.70
C ASP A 190 27.57 5.22 1.49
N TYR A 191 27.78 5.74 2.72
CA TYR A 191 26.71 6.32 3.53
C TYR A 191 26.03 7.51 2.84
N ALA A 192 26.81 8.46 2.32
CA ALA A 192 26.28 9.63 1.61
C ALA A 192 25.47 9.22 0.37
N LEU A 193 25.93 8.22 -0.38
CA LEU A 193 25.23 7.70 -1.55
C LEU A 193 23.90 7.04 -1.18
N ARG A 194 23.87 6.23 -0.12
CA ARG A 194 22.66 5.57 0.41
C ARG A 194 21.65 6.59 0.94
N LEU A 195 22.12 7.60 1.67
CA LEU A 195 21.29 8.72 2.12
C LEU A 195 20.73 9.51 0.94
N GLN A 196 21.53 9.75 -0.10
CA GLN A 196 21.05 10.41 -1.32
C GLN A 196 19.92 9.61 -1.99
N VAL A 197 19.98 8.27 -2.00
CA VAL A 197 18.89 7.43 -2.53
C VAL A 197 17.60 7.59 -1.70
N LEU A 198 17.70 7.65 -0.38
CA LEU A 198 16.55 7.95 0.49
C LEU A 198 15.94 9.32 0.16
N LEU A 199 16.78 10.35 0.00
CA LEU A 199 16.32 11.71 -0.31
C LEU A 199 15.71 11.80 -1.72
N ASP A 200 16.25 11.05 -2.68
CA ASP A 200 15.73 10.91 -4.04
C ASP A 200 14.37 10.18 -4.07
N ALA A 201 14.03 9.38 -3.04
CA ALA A 201 12.76 8.66 -2.97
C ALA A 201 11.54 9.58 -3.04
N ARG A 202 11.69 10.87 -2.67
CA ARG A 202 10.67 11.91 -2.87
C ARG A 202 10.23 12.05 -4.33
N ASN A 203 11.08 11.71 -5.28
CA ASN A 203 10.81 11.83 -6.71
C ASN A 203 10.16 10.55 -7.28
N LEU A 204 10.38 9.39 -6.66
CA LEU A 204 9.85 8.12 -7.14
C LEU A 204 8.32 8.12 -7.23
N PHE A 205 7.65 8.68 -6.21
CA PHE A 205 6.20 8.72 -6.18
C PHE A 205 5.59 9.57 -7.33
N PRO A 206 5.96 10.85 -7.49
CA PRO A 206 5.44 11.68 -8.58
C PRO A 206 5.93 11.27 -9.98
N ASP A 207 7.16 10.79 -10.12
CA ASP A 207 7.79 10.59 -11.43
C ASP A 207 7.62 9.17 -11.98
N VAL A 208 7.41 8.18 -11.10
CA VAL A 208 7.32 6.76 -11.47
C VAL A 208 5.99 6.16 -11.03
N VAL A 209 5.71 6.14 -9.72
CA VAL A 209 4.58 5.40 -9.13
C VAL A 209 3.24 5.90 -9.66
N ILE A 210 3.02 7.22 -9.64
CA ILE A 210 1.76 7.82 -10.11
C ILE A 210 1.59 7.69 -11.62
N PRO A 211 2.53 8.15 -12.47
CA PRO A 211 2.32 8.12 -13.91
C PRO A 211 2.33 6.70 -14.48
N ASN A 212 3.07 5.75 -13.92
CA ASN A 212 3.16 4.39 -14.48
C ASN A 212 2.32 3.38 -13.71
N GLY A 213 2.47 3.33 -12.38
CA GLY A 213 1.76 2.38 -11.52
C GLY A 213 0.28 2.72 -11.41
N VAL A 214 -0.05 3.86 -10.80
CA VAL A 214 -1.45 4.25 -10.53
C VAL A 214 -2.25 4.40 -11.82
N ALA A 215 -1.65 4.90 -12.91
CA ALA A 215 -2.31 4.97 -14.21
C ALA A 215 -2.84 3.61 -14.69
N VAL A 216 -2.06 2.53 -14.55
CA VAL A 216 -2.49 1.20 -14.94
C VAL A 216 -3.55 0.63 -14.00
N VAL A 217 -3.44 0.91 -12.70
CA VAL A 217 -4.48 0.53 -11.73
C VAL A 217 -5.81 1.20 -12.08
N VAL A 218 -5.79 2.51 -12.34
CA VAL A 218 -6.97 3.27 -12.79
C VAL A 218 -7.53 2.70 -14.09
N ALA A 219 -6.65 2.38 -15.07
CA ALA A 219 -7.06 1.76 -16.32
C ALA A 219 -7.71 0.38 -16.12
N GLY A 220 -7.29 -0.40 -15.13
CA GLY A 220 -7.94 -1.65 -14.73
C GLY A 220 -9.29 -1.41 -14.05
N MET A 221 -9.38 -0.46 -13.11
CA MET A 221 -10.57 -0.24 -12.29
C MET A 221 -11.74 0.41 -13.05
N ILE A 222 -11.48 1.28 -14.04
CA ILE A 222 -12.53 1.97 -14.79
C ILE A 222 -13.49 0.98 -15.48
N PRO A 223 -13.02 -0.04 -16.26
CA PRO A 223 -13.91 -1.06 -16.82
C PRO A 223 -14.74 -1.80 -15.76
N PHE A 224 -14.16 -2.06 -14.58
CA PHE A 224 -14.84 -2.77 -13.50
C PHE A 224 -16.03 -1.98 -12.94
N PHE A 225 -15.80 -0.75 -12.48
CA PHE A 225 -16.85 0.07 -11.89
C PHE A 225 -17.79 0.68 -12.93
N GLY A 226 -17.26 1.06 -14.10
CA GLY A 226 -18.01 1.76 -15.14
C GLY A 226 -18.86 0.85 -16.04
N ILE A 227 -18.37 -0.36 -16.35
CA ILE A 227 -19.02 -1.27 -17.30
C ILE A 227 -19.52 -2.52 -16.58
N LEU A 228 -18.64 -3.29 -15.92
CA LEU A 228 -18.99 -4.60 -15.37
C LEU A 228 -20.05 -4.49 -14.28
N GLN A 229 -19.81 -3.68 -13.24
CA GLN A 229 -20.80 -3.50 -12.17
C GLN A 229 -22.09 -2.85 -12.67
N ARG A 230 -21.99 -1.87 -13.56
CA ARG A 230 -23.16 -1.17 -14.09
C ARG A 230 -24.07 -2.11 -14.87
N PHE A 231 -23.53 -2.84 -15.84
CA PHE A 231 -24.32 -3.75 -16.68
C PHE A 231 -24.71 -5.04 -15.95
N ALA A 232 -23.94 -5.50 -14.97
CA ALA A 232 -24.36 -6.59 -14.09
C ALA A 232 -25.61 -6.22 -13.27
N ARG A 233 -25.64 -5.02 -12.68
CA ARG A 233 -26.83 -4.52 -11.96
C ARG A 233 -28.03 -4.33 -12.88
N GLU A 234 -27.80 -3.82 -14.09
CA GLU A 234 -28.87 -3.67 -15.08
C GLU A 234 -29.42 -5.03 -15.52
N ALA A 235 -28.54 -5.98 -15.86
CA ALA A 235 -28.92 -7.33 -16.25
C ALA A 235 -29.68 -8.06 -15.12
N ALA A 236 -29.21 -7.98 -13.88
CA ALA A 236 -29.90 -8.57 -12.73
C ALA A 236 -31.34 -8.06 -12.57
N ARG A 237 -31.60 -6.77 -12.85
CA ARG A 237 -32.96 -6.21 -12.81
C ARG A 237 -33.83 -6.72 -13.94
N VAL A 238 -33.29 -6.89 -15.14
CA VAL A 238 -34.03 -7.36 -16.32
C VAL A 238 -34.31 -8.86 -16.26
N THR A 239 -33.34 -9.66 -15.82
CA THR A 239 -33.48 -11.12 -15.72
C THR A 239 -34.18 -11.57 -14.44
N GLY A 240 -34.32 -10.69 -13.44
CA GLY A 240 -34.83 -11.03 -12.12
C GLY A 240 -33.89 -11.89 -11.26
N ASP A 241 -32.64 -12.09 -11.71
CA ASP A 241 -31.64 -12.90 -11.02
C ASP A 241 -30.63 -12.00 -10.26
N PRO A 242 -30.73 -11.86 -8.93
CA PRO A 242 -29.81 -11.02 -8.16
C PRO A 242 -28.37 -11.54 -8.19
N ALA A 243 -28.13 -12.83 -8.46
CA ALA A 243 -26.78 -13.38 -8.54
C ALA A 243 -25.98 -12.77 -9.70
N VAL A 244 -26.65 -12.33 -10.78
CA VAL A 244 -26.00 -11.65 -11.92
C VAL A 244 -25.26 -10.38 -11.47
N ALA A 245 -25.77 -9.66 -10.47
CA ALA A 245 -25.13 -8.46 -9.94
C ALA A 245 -23.79 -8.73 -9.24
N LEU A 246 -23.56 -9.98 -8.80
CA LEU A 246 -22.35 -10.41 -8.10
C LEU A 246 -21.27 -10.96 -9.04
N LEU A 247 -21.61 -11.30 -10.28
CA LEU A 247 -20.66 -11.84 -11.27
C LEU A 247 -19.40 -10.99 -11.48
N PRO A 248 -19.42 -9.64 -11.43
CA PRO A 248 -18.18 -8.87 -11.46
C PRO A 248 -17.18 -9.25 -10.37
N LEU A 249 -17.65 -9.57 -9.15
CA LEU A 249 -16.79 -9.99 -8.05
C LEU A 249 -16.19 -11.38 -8.32
N GLU A 250 -16.95 -12.29 -8.94
CA GLU A 250 -16.42 -13.59 -9.38
C GLU A 250 -15.37 -13.45 -10.49
N ILE A 251 -15.60 -12.55 -11.45
CA ILE A 251 -14.64 -12.21 -12.52
C ILE A 251 -13.33 -11.63 -11.93
N ALA A 252 -13.39 -11.00 -10.76
CA ALA A 252 -12.24 -10.48 -10.02
C ALA A 252 -11.45 -11.53 -9.23
N ARG A 253 -11.88 -12.79 -9.21
CA ARG A 253 -11.13 -13.88 -8.57
C ARG A 253 -9.93 -14.29 -9.43
N SER A 254 -8.88 -14.76 -8.73
CA SER A 254 -7.64 -15.28 -9.33
C SER A 254 -7.13 -14.39 -10.48
N LEU A 255 -6.97 -13.10 -10.20
CA LEU A 255 -6.40 -12.17 -11.16
C LEU A 255 -4.94 -12.55 -11.43
N PRO A 256 -4.53 -12.66 -12.71
CA PRO A 256 -3.14 -12.90 -13.02
C PRO A 256 -2.31 -11.65 -12.69
N HIS A 257 -1.00 -11.83 -12.45
CA HIS A 257 -0.05 -10.74 -12.22
C HIS A 257 -0.32 -9.92 -10.94
N ASN A 258 -1.01 -10.52 -9.96
CA ASN A 258 -1.13 -9.95 -8.62
C ASN A 258 0.05 -10.43 -7.78
N VAL A 259 0.96 -9.50 -7.45
CA VAL A 259 2.21 -9.84 -6.75
C VAL A 259 2.02 -10.43 -5.36
N THR A 260 0.93 -10.07 -4.66
CA THR A 260 0.60 -10.65 -3.35
C THR A 260 0.14 -12.09 -3.52
N THR A 261 -0.72 -12.38 -4.49
CA THR A 261 -1.11 -13.75 -4.80
C THR A 261 0.05 -14.60 -5.29
N GLU A 262 0.94 -14.04 -6.13
CA GLU A 262 2.16 -14.72 -6.56
C GLU A 262 3.10 -15.01 -5.40
N MET A 263 3.18 -14.12 -4.41
CA MET A 263 3.94 -14.32 -3.18
C MET A 263 3.34 -15.47 -2.35
N ASP A 264 2.02 -15.50 -2.16
CA ASP A 264 1.35 -16.56 -1.40
C ASP A 264 1.53 -17.93 -2.07
N LEU A 265 1.46 -17.98 -3.41
CA LEU A 265 1.74 -19.19 -4.19
C LEU A 265 3.23 -19.60 -4.11
N ALA A 266 4.16 -18.64 -4.06
CA ALA A 266 5.57 -18.93 -3.87
C ALA A 266 5.87 -19.47 -2.45
N LEU A 267 5.21 -18.94 -1.42
CA LEU A 267 5.26 -19.50 -0.06
C LEU A 267 4.69 -20.91 -0.02
N TRP A 268 3.56 -21.15 -0.69
CA TRP A 268 2.99 -22.49 -0.81
C TRP A 268 3.97 -23.46 -1.46
N GLN A 269 4.58 -23.09 -2.59
CA GLN A 269 5.58 -23.92 -3.25
C GLN A 269 6.80 -24.18 -2.34
N THR A 270 7.21 -23.17 -1.56
CA THR A 270 8.29 -23.32 -0.57
C THR A 270 7.91 -24.35 0.50
N ALA A 271 6.69 -24.29 1.03
CA ALA A 271 6.18 -25.27 1.99
C ALA A 271 6.10 -26.68 1.38
N GLN A 272 5.65 -26.82 0.13
CA GLN A 272 5.62 -28.12 -0.55
C GLN A 272 7.02 -28.70 -0.75
N ASN A 273 8.00 -27.87 -1.14
CA ASN A 273 9.39 -28.31 -1.24
C ASN A 273 9.90 -28.82 0.12
N LEU A 274 9.64 -28.09 1.21
CA LEU A 274 10.01 -28.52 2.57
C LEU A 274 9.29 -29.81 2.98
N ARG A 275 8.02 -30.00 2.60
CA ARG A 275 7.24 -31.22 2.89
C ARG A 275 7.85 -32.46 2.22
N HIS A 276 8.38 -32.31 1.00
CA HIS A 276 8.93 -33.41 0.22
C HIS A 276 10.37 -33.79 0.62
N GLU A 277 11.03 -32.99 1.45
CA GLU A 277 12.37 -33.28 1.98
C GLU A 277 12.25 -33.73 3.45
N PRO A 278 12.50 -35.01 3.77
CA PRO A 278 12.19 -35.58 5.10
C PRO A 278 12.85 -34.86 6.28
N GLU A 279 14.10 -34.42 6.15
CA GLU A 279 14.83 -33.74 7.23
C GLU A 279 14.17 -32.38 7.54
N SER A 280 13.88 -31.60 6.51
CA SER A 280 13.18 -30.32 6.59
C SER A 280 11.78 -30.48 7.15
N ALA A 281 11.02 -31.46 6.66
CA ALA A 281 9.66 -31.72 7.13
C ALA A 281 9.64 -32.05 8.63
N HIS A 282 10.56 -32.91 9.08
CA HIS A 282 10.69 -33.25 10.50
C HIS A 282 11.10 -32.05 11.36
N LEU A 283 12.08 -31.26 10.90
CA LEU A 283 12.54 -30.06 11.59
C LEU A 283 11.41 -29.04 11.77
N PHE A 284 10.67 -28.74 10.70
CA PHE A 284 9.57 -27.78 10.72
C PHE A 284 8.37 -28.25 11.56
N ALA A 285 8.18 -29.56 11.72
CA ALA A 285 7.13 -30.13 12.55
C ALA A 285 7.45 -30.10 14.06
N THR A 286 8.73 -30.13 14.41
CA THR A 286 9.19 -30.30 15.81
C THR A 286 9.80 -29.04 16.44
N THR A 287 10.16 -28.06 15.62
CA THR A 287 10.81 -26.82 16.07
C THR A 287 9.83 -25.65 16.02
N ASP A 288 9.86 -24.76 17.00
CA ASP A 288 9.04 -23.55 16.96
C ASP A 288 9.54 -22.54 15.90
N ALA A 289 8.66 -21.61 15.52
CA ALA A 289 8.96 -20.66 14.45
C ALA A 289 10.09 -19.68 14.79
N ALA A 290 10.29 -19.35 16.07
CA ALA A 290 11.34 -18.43 16.50
C ALA A 290 12.72 -19.10 16.39
N ALA A 291 12.84 -20.34 16.86
CA ALA A 291 14.04 -21.14 16.72
C ALA A 291 14.35 -21.45 15.24
N LEU A 292 13.34 -21.71 14.40
CA LEU A 292 13.54 -21.83 12.95
C LEU A 292 14.08 -20.53 12.33
N ALA A 293 13.58 -19.38 12.79
CA ALA A 293 14.07 -18.07 12.35
C ALA A 293 15.54 -17.85 12.73
N ASP A 294 15.91 -18.18 13.97
CA ASP A 294 17.30 -18.10 14.46
C ASP A 294 18.23 -19.04 13.68
N LEU A 295 17.79 -20.27 13.41
CA LEU A 295 18.55 -21.23 12.60
C LEU A 295 18.75 -20.72 11.17
N TYR A 296 17.72 -20.11 10.56
CA TYR A 296 17.82 -19.54 9.22
C TYR A 296 18.82 -18.39 9.16
N LEU A 297 18.73 -17.45 10.11
CA LEU A 297 19.63 -16.29 10.20
C LEU A 297 21.08 -16.75 10.46
N ALA A 298 21.27 -17.74 11.32
CA ALA A 298 22.56 -18.34 11.62
C ALA A 298 23.08 -19.28 10.51
N ARG A 299 22.35 -19.47 9.41
CA ARG A 299 22.70 -20.39 8.31
C ARG A 299 22.90 -21.85 8.77
N ARG A 300 22.12 -22.29 9.75
CA ARG A 300 22.19 -23.62 10.38
C ARG A 300 20.98 -24.51 10.08
N LEU A 301 20.09 -24.10 9.18
CA LEU A 301 19.07 -25.01 8.65
C LEU A 301 19.70 -26.07 7.73
N PRO A 302 19.03 -27.21 7.51
CA PRO A 302 19.39 -28.15 6.46
C PRO A 302 19.63 -27.42 5.14
N PRO A 303 20.68 -27.75 4.36
CA PRO A 303 21.06 -27.00 3.16
C PRO A 303 19.91 -26.81 2.17
N PHE A 304 19.04 -27.81 2.03
CA PHE A 304 17.84 -27.73 1.18
C PHE A 304 16.85 -26.66 1.70
N ALA A 305 16.46 -26.74 2.98
CA ALA A 305 15.59 -25.74 3.61
C ALA A 305 16.18 -24.33 3.52
N GLN A 306 17.46 -24.19 3.83
CA GLN A 306 18.17 -22.92 3.75
C GLN A 306 18.08 -22.32 2.34
N GLY A 307 18.27 -23.15 1.31
CA GLY A 307 18.22 -22.73 -0.09
C GLY A 307 16.82 -22.29 -0.54
N VAL A 308 15.79 -23.09 -0.28
CA VAL A 308 14.42 -22.78 -0.74
C VAL A 308 13.85 -21.54 -0.03
N ILE A 309 14.12 -21.38 1.27
CA ILE A 309 13.70 -20.19 2.03
C ILE A 309 14.50 -18.96 1.58
N ALA A 310 15.81 -19.10 1.32
CA ALA A 310 16.62 -18.01 0.79
C ALA A 310 16.12 -17.53 -0.59
N ALA A 311 15.69 -18.43 -1.47
CA ALA A 311 15.10 -18.07 -2.76
C ALA A 311 13.82 -17.24 -2.59
N PHE A 312 12.95 -17.61 -1.63
CA PHE A 312 11.78 -16.80 -1.28
C PHE A 312 12.18 -15.42 -0.72
N MET A 313 13.09 -15.38 0.25
CA MET A 313 13.54 -14.15 0.92
C MET A 313 14.28 -13.20 -0.03
N ALA A 314 14.97 -13.71 -1.05
CA ALA A 314 15.59 -12.88 -2.07
C ALA A 314 14.54 -12.04 -2.82
N LYS A 315 13.41 -12.65 -3.18
CA LYS A 315 12.34 -12.00 -3.96
C LYS A 315 11.35 -11.22 -3.10
N TYR A 316 11.03 -11.67 -1.89
CA TYR A 316 9.96 -11.12 -1.06
C TYR A 316 10.40 -10.68 0.34
N GLY A 317 11.63 -11.00 0.75
CA GLY A 317 12.12 -10.71 2.11
C GLY A 317 12.34 -9.24 2.41
N MET A 318 12.13 -8.33 1.44
CA MET A 318 12.09 -6.88 1.68
C MET A 318 10.77 -6.41 2.30
N ARG A 319 9.73 -7.25 2.26
CA ARG A 319 8.43 -7.00 2.88
C ARG A 319 8.51 -7.23 4.38
N GLY A 320 7.48 -6.79 5.10
CA GLY A 320 7.41 -6.94 6.55
C GLY A 320 6.07 -6.53 7.13
N LEU A 321 5.87 -6.83 8.40
CA LEU A 321 4.75 -6.25 9.16
C LEU A 321 5.04 -4.75 9.37
N GLY A 322 4.08 -3.90 9.03
CA GLY A 322 4.30 -2.45 9.14
C GLY A 322 5.26 -1.88 8.10
N GLU A 323 5.44 -2.52 6.93
CA GLU A 323 6.51 -2.22 5.94
C GLU A 323 6.60 -0.77 5.43
N ILE A 324 5.58 0.08 5.63
CA ILE A 324 5.63 1.52 5.31
C ILE A 324 6.56 2.29 6.25
N ASP A 325 6.88 1.71 7.40
CA ASP A 325 7.89 2.23 8.32
C ASP A 325 9.25 1.71 7.85
N LEU A 326 10.14 2.62 7.44
CA LEU A 326 11.48 2.24 6.99
C LEU A 326 12.34 1.67 8.12
N GLY A 327 12.12 2.12 9.36
CA GLY A 327 12.88 1.69 10.54
C GLY A 327 12.46 0.33 11.09
N ARG A 328 11.34 -0.25 10.63
CA ARG A 328 10.92 -1.60 11.02
C ARG A 328 11.67 -2.72 10.29
N PRO A 329 12.00 -3.83 10.98
CA PRO A 329 12.61 -5.01 10.37
C PRO A 329 11.80 -5.56 9.19
N ARG A 330 12.50 -6.08 8.19
CA ARG A 330 11.90 -6.86 7.09
C ARG A 330 11.96 -8.35 7.38
N TRP A 331 11.21 -9.15 6.63
CA TRP A 331 11.20 -10.61 6.79
C TRP A 331 12.59 -11.25 6.63
N ARG A 332 13.50 -10.65 5.85
CA ARG A 332 14.88 -11.15 5.76
C ARG A 332 15.71 -10.92 7.03
N GLU A 333 15.33 -9.95 7.85
CA GLU A 333 15.98 -9.60 9.13
C GLU A 333 15.29 -10.31 10.31
N GLN A 334 13.96 -10.40 10.28
CA GLN A 334 13.15 -11.07 11.28
C GLN A 334 12.18 -12.06 10.60
N PRO A 335 12.63 -13.30 10.31
CA PRO A 335 11.89 -14.25 9.47
C PRO A 335 10.83 -15.06 10.22
N GLU A 336 10.67 -14.88 11.54
CA GLU A 336 9.75 -15.65 12.39
C GLU A 336 8.33 -15.73 11.81
N HIS A 337 7.75 -14.60 11.39
CA HIS A 337 6.43 -14.58 10.78
C HIS A 337 6.35 -15.47 9.52
N ILE A 338 7.40 -15.50 8.70
CA ILE A 338 7.44 -16.38 7.53
C ILE A 338 7.56 -17.85 7.94
N MET A 339 8.32 -18.17 8.98
CA MET A 339 8.38 -19.52 9.53
C MET A 339 7.01 -20.00 10.04
N GLN A 340 6.27 -19.13 10.74
CA GLN A 340 4.89 -19.40 11.19
C GLN A 340 3.93 -19.68 10.01
N VAL A 341 4.03 -18.88 8.94
CA VAL A 341 3.22 -19.08 7.73
C VAL A 341 3.57 -20.39 7.03
N LEU A 342 4.86 -20.72 6.88
CA LEU A 342 5.30 -21.98 6.31
C LEU A 342 4.80 -23.18 7.12
N GLN A 343 4.88 -23.13 8.45
CA GLN A 343 4.32 -24.16 9.33
C GLN A 343 2.80 -24.29 9.16
N SER A 344 2.10 -23.17 9.01
CA SER A 344 0.65 -23.17 8.76
C SER A 344 0.30 -23.84 7.44
N TYR A 345 1.07 -23.59 6.37
CA TYR A 345 0.90 -24.26 5.08
C TYR A 345 1.25 -25.74 5.11
N LEU A 346 2.26 -26.16 5.86
CA LEU A 346 2.59 -27.57 6.04
C LEU A 346 1.46 -28.37 6.71
N ARG A 347 0.59 -27.72 7.50
CA ARG A 347 -0.59 -28.32 8.13
C ARG A 347 -1.81 -28.41 7.22
N ILE A 348 -1.78 -27.85 6.01
CA ILE A 348 -2.87 -28.01 5.05
C ILE A 348 -2.83 -29.44 4.51
N GLU A 349 -3.78 -30.26 4.93
CA GLU A 349 -3.91 -31.67 4.51
C GLU A 349 -4.86 -31.82 3.32
N GLU A 350 -5.93 -31.03 3.27
CA GLU A 350 -6.94 -31.10 2.22
C GLU A 350 -6.44 -30.49 0.89
N PRO A 351 -6.27 -31.29 -0.18
CA PRO A 351 -5.77 -30.77 -1.46
C PRO A 351 -6.70 -29.72 -2.09
N ALA A 352 -8.00 -29.76 -1.77
CA ALA A 352 -8.98 -28.81 -2.28
C ALA A 352 -8.83 -27.38 -1.69
N GLN A 353 -8.18 -27.26 -0.54
CA GLN A 353 -7.89 -25.99 0.15
C GLN A 353 -6.49 -25.44 -0.17
N ALA A 354 -5.68 -26.20 -0.91
CA ALA A 354 -4.34 -25.78 -1.31
C ALA A 354 -4.41 -24.45 -2.11
N PRO A 355 -3.54 -23.46 -1.81
CA PRO A 355 -3.52 -22.16 -2.48
C PRO A 355 -3.51 -22.22 -4.01
N ASP A 356 -2.75 -23.15 -4.60
CA ASP A 356 -2.69 -23.40 -6.04
C ASP A 356 -4.00 -23.97 -6.61
N ALA A 357 -4.62 -24.94 -5.93
CA ALA A 357 -5.91 -25.49 -6.29
C ALA A 357 -7.04 -24.45 -6.18
N VAL A 358 -7.05 -23.65 -5.12
CA VAL A 358 -7.98 -22.53 -4.91
C VAL A 358 -7.80 -21.49 -6.02
N PHE A 359 -6.56 -21.15 -6.37
CA PHE A 359 -6.26 -20.22 -7.45
C PHE A 359 -6.74 -20.75 -8.81
N ALA A 360 -6.47 -22.03 -9.12
CA ALA A 360 -6.90 -22.69 -10.35
C ALA A 360 -8.43 -22.75 -10.48
N ARG A 361 -9.12 -23.15 -9.41
CA ARG A 361 -10.59 -23.15 -9.33
C ARG A 361 -11.16 -21.75 -9.53
N GLY A 362 -10.57 -20.74 -8.89
CA GLY A 362 -10.97 -19.35 -9.06
C GLY A 362 -10.82 -18.84 -10.50
N LYS A 363 -9.81 -19.31 -11.25
CA LYS A 363 -9.64 -18.98 -12.68
C LYS A 363 -10.76 -19.55 -13.54
N LEU A 364 -11.17 -20.80 -13.29
CA LEU A 364 -12.29 -21.44 -13.98
C LEU A 364 -13.62 -20.73 -13.64
N ALA A 365 -13.86 -20.45 -12.36
CA ALA A 365 -15.05 -19.72 -11.92
C ALA A 365 -15.13 -18.31 -12.56
N ALA A 366 -14.01 -17.59 -12.62
CA ALA A 366 -13.98 -16.27 -13.26
C ALA A 366 -14.28 -16.32 -14.76
N ALA A 367 -13.88 -17.39 -15.46
CA ALA A 367 -14.21 -17.59 -16.88
C ALA A 367 -15.70 -17.90 -17.07
N ALA A 368 -16.26 -18.80 -16.25
CA ALA A 368 -17.69 -19.11 -16.29
C ALA A 368 -18.55 -17.87 -15.95
N ALA A 369 -18.15 -17.08 -14.95
CA ALA A 369 -18.83 -15.84 -14.58
C ALA A 369 -18.78 -14.79 -15.70
N ALA A 370 -17.67 -14.72 -16.45
CA ALA A 370 -17.56 -13.86 -17.63
C ALA A 370 -18.57 -14.23 -18.72
N GLU A 371 -18.69 -15.52 -19.03
CA GLU A 371 -19.64 -16.03 -20.02
C GLU A 371 -21.09 -15.79 -19.59
N ARG A 372 -21.41 -16.09 -18.31
CA ARG A 372 -22.74 -15.88 -17.74
C ARG A 372 -23.13 -14.40 -17.74
N LEU A 373 -22.20 -13.51 -17.40
CA LEU A 373 -22.46 -12.06 -17.43
C LEU A 373 -22.71 -11.58 -18.87
N GLU A 374 -21.93 -12.05 -19.84
CA GLU A 374 -22.16 -11.70 -21.24
C GLU A 374 -23.54 -12.17 -21.71
N ALA A 375 -23.93 -13.41 -21.39
CA ALA A 375 -25.23 -13.97 -21.75
C ALA A 375 -26.39 -13.20 -21.11
N ALA A 376 -26.29 -12.86 -19.82
CA ALA A 376 -27.31 -12.08 -19.13
C ALA A 376 -27.43 -10.66 -19.72
N VAL A 377 -26.31 -10.01 -20.02
CA VAL A 377 -26.29 -8.66 -20.62
C VAL A 377 -26.85 -8.66 -22.04
N ARG A 378 -26.82 -9.77 -22.79
CA ARG A 378 -27.47 -9.85 -24.11
C ARG A 378 -29.00 -9.68 -24.04
N GLN A 379 -29.61 -9.99 -22.90
CA GLN A 379 -31.07 -9.92 -22.70
C GLN A 379 -31.56 -8.50 -22.37
N VAL A 380 -30.65 -7.55 -22.08
CA VAL A 380 -31.03 -6.17 -21.77
C VAL A 380 -31.25 -5.35 -23.05
N PRO A 381 -31.95 -4.19 -22.99
CA PRO A 381 -32.08 -3.29 -24.14
C PRO A 381 -30.72 -2.86 -24.70
N GLY A 382 -30.51 -3.05 -26.01
CA GLY A 382 -29.22 -2.83 -26.66
C GLY A 382 -28.15 -3.88 -26.31
N GLY A 383 -28.56 -5.06 -25.84
CA GLY A 383 -27.72 -6.08 -25.24
C GLY A 383 -26.58 -6.59 -26.13
N ALA A 384 -26.76 -6.66 -27.45
CA ALA A 384 -25.69 -7.07 -28.36
C ALA A 384 -24.45 -6.15 -28.30
N LEU A 385 -24.66 -4.83 -28.25
CA LEU A 385 -23.59 -3.85 -28.13
C LEU A 385 -23.00 -3.87 -26.70
N LYS A 386 -23.86 -3.90 -25.68
CA LYS A 386 -23.43 -3.95 -24.27
C LYS A 386 -22.61 -5.21 -23.96
N ALA A 387 -22.99 -6.37 -24.50
CA ALA A 387 -22.24 -7.61 -24.35
C ALA A 387 -20.83 -7.52 -24.96
N ARG A 388 -20.68 -6.86 -26.12
CA ARG A 388 -19.34 -6.57 -26.70
C ARG A 388 -18.53 -5.66 -25.79
N LEU A 389 -19.14 -4.65 -25.18
CA LEU A 389 -18.48 -3.77 -24.20
C LEU A 389 -18.07 -4.54 -22.94
N VAL A 390 -18.91 -5.45 -22.42
CA VAL A 390 -18.58 -6.32 -21.29
C VAL A 390 -17.39 -7.20 -21.63
N ARG A 391 -17.40 -7.90 -22.77
CA ARG A 391 -16.26 -8.73 -23.20
C ARG A 391 -14.97 -7.91 -23.27
N ALA A 392 -15.02 -6.74 -23.91
CA ALA A 392 -13.90 -5.82 -24.01
C ALA A 392 -13.41 -5.32 -22.64
N ALA A 393 -14.33 -5.09 -21.70
CA ALA A 393 -14.04 -4.67 -20.34
C ALA A 393 -13.40 -5.79 -19.51
N ILE A 394 -13.88 -7.03 -19.61
CA ILE A 394 -13.32 -8.20 -18.92
C ILE A 394 -11.87 -8.43 -19.32
N VAL A 395 -11.57 -8.38 -20.63
CA VAL A 395 -10.19 -8.55 -21.14
C VAL A 395 -9.25 -7.49 -20.54
N ARG A 396 -9.66 -6.22 -20.53
CA ARG A 396 -8.85 -5.11 -19.99
C ARG A 396 -8.71 -5.20 -18.48
N TYR A 397 -9.81 -5.47 -17.79
CA TYR A 397 -9.83 -5.63 -16.34
C TYR A 397 -8.89 -6.77 -15.91
N ARG A 398 -9.08 -7.98 -16.43
CA ARG A 398 -8.26 -9.14 -16.03
C ARG A 398 -6.79 -9.00 -16.41
N ALA A 399 -6.47 -8.25 -17.47
CA ALA A 399 -5.09 -8.01 -17.86
C ALA A 399 -4.35 -6.99 -16.98
N LEU A 400 -5.07 -6.02 -16.37
CA LEU A 400 -4.47 -4.87 -15.67
C LEU A 400 -4.74 -4.86 -14.17
N ALA A 401 -5.88 -5.36 -13.69
CA ALA A 401 -6.29 -5.25 -12.30
C ALA A 401 -5.41 -6.01 -11.31
N GLY A 402 -4.67 -7.03 -11.78
CA GLY A 402 -3.65 -7.71 -10.97
C GLY A 402 -2.55 -6.76 -10.49
N LEU A 403 -2.22 -5.72 -11.28
CA LEU A 403 -1.22 -4.72 -10.94
C LEU A 403 -1.65 -3.75 -9.83
N ARG A 404 -2.84 -3.89 -9.24
CA ARG A 404 -3.30 -3.00 -8.16
C ARG A 404 -2.34 -2.93 -6.96
N GLU A 405 -1.62 -4.01 -6.69
CA GLU A 405 -0.63 -4.10 -5.61
C GLU A 405 0.80 -3.76 -6.07
N ALA A 406 1.05 -3.69 -7.39
CA ALA A 406 2.39 -3.47 -7.94
C ALA A 406 3.01 -2.11 -7.55
N PRO A 407 2.27 -0.97 -7.54
CA PRO A 407 2.80 0.30 -7.08
C PRO A 407 3.34 0.24 -5.64
N LYS A 408 2.58 -0.40 -4.74
CA LYS A 408 2.98 -0.58 -3.35
C LYS A 408 4.20 -1.50 -3.26
N PHE A 409 4.17 -2.63 -3.96
CA PHE A 409 5.29 -3.57 -3.96
C PHE A 409 6.59 -2.95 -4.50
N PHE A 410 6.52 -2.14 -5.57
CA PHE A 410 7.68 -1.38 -6.04
C PHE A 410 8.22 -0.43 -4.97
N ALA A 411 7.35 0.34 -4.31
CA ALA A 411 7.76 1.23 -3.22
C ALA A 411 8.45 0.48 -2.07
N VAL A 412 7.88 -0.66 -1.66
CA VAL A 412 8.45 -1.52 -0.60
C VAL A 412 9.80 -2.13 -1.02
N ARG A 413 9.98 -2.50 -2.30
CA ARG A 413 11.29 -2.92 -2.82
C ARG A 413 12.35 -1.83 -2.73
N MET A 414 11.99 -0.61 -3.11
CA MET A 414 12.88 0.54 -2.98
C MET A 414 13.23 0.81 -1.52
N MET A 415 12.24 0.77 -0.62
CA MET A 415 12.46 0.92 0.82
C MET A 415 13.34 -0.19 1.39
N GLY A 416 13.16 -1.44 0.96
CA GLY A 416 14.00 -2.56 1.37
C GLY A 416 15.46 -2.40 0.95
N LEU A 417 15.72 -1.93 -0.27
CA LEU A 417 17.07 -1.62 -0.74
C LEU A 417 17.71 -0.49 0.08
N ILE A 418 16.96 0.58 0.33
CA ILE A 418 17.43 1.71 1.14
C ILE A 418 17.75 1.23 2.55
N ARG A 419 16.84 0.49 3.19
CA ARG A 419 17.05 -0.06 4.54
C ARG A 419 18.28 -0.95 4.60
N GLN A 420 18.41 -1.90 3.67
CA GLN A 420 19.56 -2.80 3.64
C GLN A 420 20.87 -2.02 3.49
N GLY A 421 20.94 -1.06 2.57
CA GLY A 421 22.12 -0.23 2.43
C GLY A 421 22.41 0.59 3.70
N LEU A 422 21.39 1.16 4.33
CA LEU A 422 21.56 1.91 5.58
C LEU A 422 22.06 1.03 6.73
N LEU A 423 21.57 -0.21 6.87
CA LEU A 423 22.09 -1.18 7.85
C LEU A 423 23.55 -1.56 7.58
N GLU A 424 23.91 -1.77 6.32
CA GLU A 424 25.31 -2.01 5.93
C GLU A 424 26.20 -0.82 6.29
N SER A 425 25.70 0.42 6.16
CA SER A 425 26.41 1.62 6.64
C SER A 425 26.47 1.67 8.16
N GLY A 426 25.39 1.32 8.85
CA GLY A 426 25.34 1.23 10.31
C GLY A 426 26.36 0.23 10.87
N ALA A 427 26.50 -0.93 10.24
CA ALA A 427 27.51 -1.92 10.59
C ALA A 427 28.93 -1.35 10.46
N ALA A 428 29.23 -0.69 9.33
CA ALA A 428 30.53 -0.05 9.12
C ALA A 428 30.79 1.11 10.10
N LEU A 429 29.74 1.84 10.52
CA LEU A 429 29.83 2.86 11.57
C LEU A 429 30.06 2.26 12.97
N CYS A 430 29.50 1.09 13.26
CA CYS A 430 29.78 0.34 14.49
C CYS A 430 31.24 -0.15 14.51
N ASP A 431 31.72 -0.70 13.39
CA ASP A 431 33.12 -1.13 13.24
C ASP A 431 34.10 0.04 13.45
N ALA A 432 33.67 1.27 13.09
CA ALA A 432 34.41 2.51 13.33
C ALA A 432 34.22 3.10 14.75
N GLY A 433 33.42 2.46 15.62
CA GLY A 433 33.14 2.92 16.98
C GLY A 433 32.25 4.16 17.08
N LEU A 434 31.49 4.49 16.03
CA LEU A 434 30.63 5.67 15.96
C LEU A 434 29.18 5.39 16.39
N LEU A 435 28.74 4.14 16.28
CA LEU A 435 27.42 3.65 16.72
C LEU A 435 27.60 2.42 17.61
N ALA A 436 26.60 2.14 18.46
CA ALA A 436 26.62 0.96 19.32
C ALA A 436 25.99 -0.26 18.63
N ALA A 437 24.96 -0.04 17.81
CA ALA A 437 24.30 -1.05 17.01
C ALA A 437 24.04 -0.57 15.56
N PRO A 438 24.01 -1.49 14.56
CA PRO A 438 23.83 -1.12 13.15
C PRO A 438 22.51 -0.41 12.83
N ASP A 439 21.49 -0.58 13.67
CA ASP A 439 20.17 0.02 13.52
C ASP A 439 19.94 1.27 14.38
N ASP A 440 20.95 1.77 15.11
CA ASP A 440 20.89 3.02 15.87
C ASP A 440 20.62 4.27 14.99
N LEU A 441 20.71 4.12 13.67
CA LEU A 441 20.39 5.15 12.69
C LEU A 441 18.90 5.23 12.30
N PHE A 442 18.03 4.39 12.89
CA PHE A 442 16.60 4.24 12.55
C PHE A 442 15.62 4.94 13.50
#